data_AF-A0A139QPR2-F1
#
_entry.id   AF-A0A139QPR2-F1
#
_cell.length_a   1.000
_cell.length_b   1.000
_cell.length_c   1.000
_cell.angle_alpha   90.00
_cell.angle_beta   90.00
_cell.angle_gamma   90.00
#
_symmetry.space_group_name_H-M   'P 1'
#
loop_
_entity.id
_entity.type
_entity.pdbx_description
1 polymer ?
#
loop_
_entity_poly.entity_id
_entity_poly.type
_entity_poly.pdbx_seq_one_letter_code
_entity_poly.pdbx_strand_id
1 'polypeptide(L)'
;MGDSNIGTSLGVNSKQYASFRHTDSAGKLQTIGSNDQAQNVSLSRGGDDVGFAWAPVSVSSDGRQVVGNITITGYGKTWTQTVTVARNMGFSVFGSTGNETSTMSVNMKTFSVKYGTVQATFNGVAAKTTVDASDFKAPVFNPAQKPAVVGNTVTVVQSDADVDAASKTTKFDPNFVYVAPKVAGYDFTGDNRKNYQQFTIANSDDDTNHFDLTYEKKNKVTIKYQYATQLGTYFDSVTKSGYDGDDYSVTSPDIVGYKPDIATVTGKLGDKDTVIVTYAPLVNKPLNPFDPDYAKPVNPLIPGTDTPVGKEQSGILTVDYASTLDFGKQKISGQSTTYAASAQKFADDAHSTLIAPVYAQVSDLRAQAGGWTLQLATSALKNKTTGKPLQGASLSFDNAKMATTPGKLTGNVVDKQTVAFGQSATIMTTNQANIPGTWLAVFGGQSDLGQTDGRDVDQAVKLAIPGGSAQQGDYTADLTWTVLDTVGNK
;
A
#
# COMPACT_ATOMS: atom_id res chain seq x y z
N MET A 1 6.80 7.66 -80.74
CA MET A 1 6.00 8.43 -81.71
C MET A 1 6.09 9.89 -81.31
N GLY A 2 6.92 10.68 -82.00
CA GLY A 2 6.95 12.13 -81.83
C GLY A 2 5.80 12.72 -82.66
N ASP A 3 4.87 13.39 -82.00
CA ASP A 3 3.74 14.04 -82.66
C ASP A 3 4.25 15.31 -83.37
N SER A 4 4.23 15.28 -84.70
CA SER A 4 4.74 16.35 -85.57
C SER A 4 3.92 17.64 -85.52
N ASN A 5 2.81 17.67 -84.77
CA ASN A 5 1.88 18.79 -84.69
C ASN A 5 1.86 19.55 -83.35
N ILE A 6 2.81 19.29 -82.43
CA ILE A 6 2.76 19.89 -81.10
C ILE A 6 3.02 21.42 -81.08
N GLY A 7 3.73 22.00 -82.06
CA GLY A 7 4.12 23.42 -82.03
C GLY A 7 3.03 24.44 -82.40
N THR A 8 1.99 24.04 -83.15
CA THR A 8 1.09 24.99 -83.81
C THR A 8 -0.08 25.47 -82.97
N SER A 9 -0.44 24.79 -81.88
CA SER A 9 -1.62 25.15 -81.05
C SER A 9 -1.38 26.23 -79.99
N LEU A 10 -0.13 26.68 -79.79
CA LEU A 10 0.24 27.67 -78.74
C LEU A 10 1.15 28.82 -79.22
N GLY A 11 1.28 29.04 -80.53
CA GLY A 11 2.09 30.15 -81.07
C GLY A 11 3.61 29.95 -80.99
N VAL A 12 4.06 28.70 -80.84
CA VAL A 12 5.47 28.31 -80.71
C VAL A 12 5.99 27.92 -82.11
N ASN A 13 6.50 28.88 -82.89
CA ASN A 13 6.85 28.66 -84.31
C ASN A 13 8.24 28.04 -84.55
N SER A 14 9.00 27.76 -83.49
CA SER A 14 10.38 27.31 -83.60
C SER A 14 10.50 25.79 -83.53
N LYS A 15 11.55 25.24 -84.15
CA LYS A 15 11.86 23.80 -84.14
C LYS A 15 12.25 23.25 -82.75
N GLN A 16 12.35 24.09 -81.72
CA GLN A 16 12.85 23.75 -80.38
C GLN A 16 12.05 24.48 -79.29
N TYR A 17 11.43 23.75 -78.37
CA TYR A 17 10.67 24.32 -77.25
C TYR A 17 10.83 23.48 -75.98
N ALA A 18 10.61 24.11 -74.83
CA ALA A 18 10.51 23.46 -73.52
C ALA A 18 9.10 23.65 -72.95
N SER A 19 8.57 22.64 -72.26
CA SER A 19 7.20 22.65 -71.71
C SER A 19 7.11 21.75 -70.50
N PHE A 20 6.28 22.11 -69.52
CA PHE A 20 5.79 21.12 -68.56
C PHE A 20 4.84 20.15 -69.26
N ARG A 21 4.79 18.90 -68.79
CA ARG A 21 3.91 17.87 -69.34
C ARG A 21 3.46 16.92 -68.24
N HIS A 22 2.32 16.29 -68.44
CA HIS A 22 1.76 15.32 -67.52
C HIS A 22 1.20 14.10 -68.27
N THR A 23 1.10 12.98 -67.56
CA THR A 23 0.48 11.74 -68.03
C THR A 23 -0.84 11.50 -67.31
N ASP A 24 -1.74 10.75 -67.94
CA ASP A 24 -2.90 10.21 -67.22
C ASP A 24 -2.49 9.00 -66.35
N SER A 25 -3.48 8.39 -65.67
CA SER A 25 -3.30 7.21 -64.83
C SER A 25 -2.84 5.95 -65.59
N ALA A 26 -2.95 5.94 -66.93
CA ALA A 26 -2.45 4.86 -67.78
C ALA A 26 -1.03 5.14 -68.33
N GLY A 27 -0.40 6.25 -67.91
CA GLY A 27 0.93 6.64 -68.37
C GLY A 27 0.95 7.28 -69.76
N LYS A 28 -0.21 7.61 -70.34
CA LYS A 28 -0.29 8.26 -71.64
C LYS A 28 0.00 9.76 -71.49
N LEU A 29 1.00 10.25 -72.22
CA LEU A 29 1.34 11.67 -72.28
C LEU A 29 0.18 12.47 -72.87
N GLN A 30 -0.29 13.49 -72.15
CA GLN A 30 -1.41 14.31 -72.59
C GLN A 30 -0.96 15.33 -73.64
N THR A 31 -1.89 15.69 -74.54
CA THR A 31 -1.68 16.75 -75.55
C THR A 31 -1.40 18.09 -74.87
N ILE A 32 -0.50 18.91 -75.42
CA ILE A 32 -0.13 20.19 -74.79
C ILE A 32 -1.36 21.11 -74.71
N GLY A 33 -1.67 21.57 -73.51
CA GLY A 33 -2.72 22.54 -73.23
C GLY A 33 -2.19 23.88 -72.69
N SER A 34 -3.10 24.81 -72.40
CA SER A 34 -2.77 26.15 -71.87
C SER A 34 -1.98 26.11 -70.55
N ASN A 35 -2.07 25.03 -69.79
CA ASN A 35 -1.46 24.87 -68.47
C ASN A 35 0.00 24.38 -68.54
N ASP A 36 0.47 23.94 -69.69
CA ASP A 36 1.79 23.30 -69.87
C ASP A 36 2.93 24.30 -70.12
N GLN A 37 2.61 25.60 -70.24
CA GLN A 37 3.54 26.74 -70.34
C GLN A 37 4.70 26.53 -71.32
N ALA A 38 4.39 26.14 -72.55
CA ALA A 38 5.40 25.94 -73.59
C ALA A 38 6.13 27.24 -73.95
N GLN A 39 7.46 27.19 -74.05
CA GLN A 39 8.30 28.33 -74.41
C GLN A 39 9.30 27.98 -75.52
N ASN A 40 9.45 28.85 -76.52
CA ASN A 40 10.52 28.75 -77.52
C ASN A 40 11.88 28.78 -76.81
N VAL A 41 12.79 27.87 -77.17
CA VAL A 41 14.16 27.85 -76.68
C VAL A 41 15.13 27.73 -77.85
N SER A 42 16.36 28.18 -77.67
CA SER A 42 17.44 28.00 -78.65
C SER A 42 18.52 27.17 -78.00
N LEU A 43 18.78 25.97 -78.53
CA LEU A 43 19.84 25.10 -78.00
C LEU A 43 21.21 25.59 -78.47
N SER A 44 22.18 25.65 -77.56
CA SER A 44 23.56 26.00 -77.89
C SER A 44 24.36 24.77 -78.36
N ARG A 45 25.32 24.96 -79.27
CA ARG A 45 26.23 23.87 -79.73
C ARG A 45 27.18 23.36 -78.64
N GLY A 46 27.36 24.11 -77.55
CA GLY A 46 28.22 23.76 -76.42
C GLY A 46 27.49 23.10 -75.25
N GLY A 47 26.18 22.91 -75.37
CA GLY A 47 25.30 22.52 -74.25
C GLY A 47 24.77 23.72 -73.48
N ASP A 48 23.66 23.53 -72.78
CA ASP A 48 22.99 24.56 -71.99
C ASP A 48 22.89 24.09 -70.54
N ASP A 49 23.14 25.00 -69.60
CA ASP A 49 22.87 24.74 -68.18
C ASP A 49 21.37 24.81 -67.92
N VAL A 50 20.83 23.75 -67.32
CA VAL A 50 19.42 23.65 -66.94
C VAL A 50 19.34 23.29 -65.46
N GLY A 51 18.60 24.08 -64.70
CA GLY A 51 18.26 23.86 -63.30
C GLY A 51 16.83 23.37 -63.13
N PHE A 52 16.65 22.45 -62.19
CA PHE A 52 15.36 22.00 -61.71
C PHE A 52 15.30 22.24 -60.20
N ALA A 53 14.23 22.87 -59.73
CA ALA A 53 13.97 23.08 -58.31
C ALA A 53 12.52 22.73 -57.96
N TRP A 54 12.33 22.07 -56.82
CA TRP A 54 11.02 21.78 -56.23
C TRP A 54 10.90 22.44 -54.87
N ALA A 55 9.79 23.15 -54.63
CA ALA A 55 9.48 23.79 -53.36
C ALA A 55 8.06 23.44 -52.89
N PRO A 56 7.88 22.64 -51.81
CA PRO A 56 6.55 22.34 -51.29
C PRO A 56 5.87 23.57 -50.69
N VAL A 57 4.54 23.65 -50.82
CA VAL A 57 3.70 24.77 -50.36
C VAL A 57 2.71 24.31 -49.29
N SER A 58 2.00 23.20 -49.49
CA SER A 58 1.02 22.67 -48.52
C SER A 58 0.83 21.15 -48.66
N VAL A 59 0.13 20.54 -47.69
CA VAL A 59 -0.18 19.09 -47.65
C VAL A 59 -1.68 18.90 -47.52
N SER A 60 -2.24 17.87 -48.16
CA SER A 60 -3.66 17.50 -48.05
C SER A 60 -4.04 17.13 -46.60
N SER A 61 -5.31 17.27 -46.25
CA SER A 61 -5.83 17.00 -44.90
C SER A 61 -5.65 15.54 -44.46
N ASP A 62 -5.65 14.59 -45.39
CA ASP A 62 -5.36 13.17 -45.14
C ASP A 62 -3.85 12.85 -45.14
N GLY A 63 -3.02 13.87 -45.34
CA GLY A 63 -1.58 13.77 -45.37
C GLY A 63 -1.00 13.12 -46.62
N ARG A 64 -1.77 12.65 -47.61
CA ARG A 64 -1.22 11.80 -48.69
C ARG A 64 -0.62 12.58 -49.87
N GLN A 65 -1.04 13.82 -50.10
CA GLN A 65 -0.62 14.64 -51.24
C GLN A 65 0.08 15.92 -50.80
N VAL A 66 1.03 16.38 -51.63
CA VAL A 66 1.79 17.62 -51.42
C VAL A 66 1.54 18.54 -52.61
N VAL A 67 1.12 19.77 -52.34
CA VAL A 67 1.05 20.85 -53.33
C VAL A 67 2.38 21.60 -53.27
N GLY A 68 2.98 21.89 -54.41
CA GLY A 68 4.22 22.65 -54.45
C GLY A 68 4.54 23.20 -55.83
N ASN A 69 5.62 23.95 -55.92
CA ASN A 69 6.06 24.63 -57.13
C ASN A 69 7.29 23.93 -57.72
N ILE A 70 7.20 23.54 -58.99
CA ILE A 70 8.36 23.15 -59.79
C ILE A 70 8.84 24.40 -60.53
N THR A 71 10.12 24.74 -60.37
CA THR A 71 10.79 25.83 -61.09
C THR A 71 11.89 25.26 -61.97
N ILE A 72 11.86 25.60 -63.25
CA ILE A 72 12.92 25.28 -64.22
C ILE A 72 13.66 26.56 -64.58
N THR A 73 14.98 26.51 -64.59
CA THR A 73 15.84 27.58 -65.10
C THR A 73 16.69 27.03 -66.24
N GLY A 74 16.88 27.78 -67.32
CA GLY A 74 17.68 27.32 -68.46
C GLY A 74 17.34 28.06 -69.74
N TYR A 75 18.23 28.01 -70.73
CA TYR A 75 18.05 28.70 -72.01
C TYR A 75 17.80 30.21 -71.88
N GLY A 76 18.34 30.84 -70.83
CA GLY A 76 18.12 32.25 -70.49
C GLY A 76 16.74 32.57 -69.92
N LYS A 77 15.97 31.57 -69.49
CA LYS A 77 14.60 31.72 -68.99
C LYS A 77 14.39 30.99 -67.66
N THR A 78 13.35 31.41 -66.94
CA THR A 78 12.86 30.77 -65.72
C THR A 78 11.36 30.65 -65.80
N TRP A 79 10.81 29.48 -65.47
CA TRP A 79 9.36 29.27 -65.41
C TRP A 79 8.98 28.31 -64.31
N THR A 80 7.79 28.52 -63.74
CA THR A 80 7.32 27.83 -62.54
C THR A 80 5.90 27.31 -62.75
N GLN A 81 5.63 26.08 -62.30
CA GLN A 81 4.30 25.49 -62.28
C GLN A 81 3.97 24.91 -60.90
N THR A 82 2.78 25.22 -60.41
CA THR A 82 2.23 24.58 -59.21
C THR A 82 1.65 23.22 -59.58
N VAL A 83 2.06 22.16 -58.88
CA VAL A 83 1.58 20.79 -59.07
C VAL A 83 1.17 20.17 -57.73
N THR A 84 0.30 19.17 -57.80
CA THR A 84 -0.06 18.31 -56.67
C THR A 84 0.47 16.91 -56.92
N VAL A 85 1.27 16.38 -56.00
CA VAL A 85 1.99 15.12 -56.15
C VAL A 85 1.81 14.23 -54.92
N ALA A 86 2.05 12.93 -55.07
CA ALA A 86 2.20 12.03 -53.91
C ALA A 86 3.49 12.35 -53.15
N ARG A 87 3.57 11.98 -51.86
CA ARG A 87 4.76 12.23 -51.02
C ARG A 87 6.08 11.69 -51.58
N ASN A 88 6.03 10.62 -52.38
CA ASN A 88 7.20 10.01 -53.00
C ASN A 88 7.17 10.25 -54.50
N MET A 89 8.26 10.79 -55.04
CA MET A 89 8.42 11.05 -56.47
C MET A 89 9.67 10.34 -57.01
N GLY A 90 9.55 9.76 -58.20
CA GLY A 90 10.70 9.32 -58.98
C GLY A 90 11.25 10.48 -59.83
N PHE A 91 12.56 10.62 -59.90
CA PHE A 91 13.23 11.54 -60.81
C PHE A 91 14.02 10.75 -61.86
N SER A 92 13.75 11.01 -63.14
CA SER A 92 14.46 10.39 -64.25
C SER A 92 14.70 11.42 -65.34
N VAL A 93 15.89 11.40 -65.94
CA VAL A 93 16.23 12.18 -67.13
C VAL A 93 16.60 11.21 -68.23
N PHE A 94 15.95 11.33 -69.38
CA PHE A 94 16.20 10.49 -70.55
C PHE A 94 16.16 11.32 -71.83
N GLY A 95 17.00 10.95 -72.79
CA GLY A 95 16.96 11.43 -74.17
C GLY A 95 16.73 10.25 -75.10
N SER A 96 16.03 10.48 -76.21
CA SER A 96 15.79 9.43 -77.22
C SER A 96 15.89 10.05 -78.61
N THR A 97 16.46 9.30 -79.55
CA THR A 97 16.51 9.67 -80.96
C THR A 97 15.67 8.71 -81.78
N GLY A 98 15.22 9.18 -82.95
CA GLY A 98 14.52 8.37 -83.94
C GLY A 98 15.18 8.54 -85.31
N ASN A 99 14.38 8.77 -86.35
CA ASN A 99 14.89 9.10 -87.68
C ASN A 99 15.62 10.46 -87.73
N GLU A 100 15.31 11.36 -86.78
CA GLU A 100 16.07 12.58 -86.53
C GLU A 100 17.07 12.34 -85.39
N THR A 101 18.34 12.67 -85.64
CA THR A 101 19.44 12.41 -84.71
C THR A 101 20.02 13.70 -84.14
N SER A 102 20.26 13.72 -82.83
CA SER A 102 21.04 14.75 -82.14
C SER A 102 21.84 14.09 -81.03
N THR A 103 23.03 14.60 -80.73
CA THR A 103 23.78 14.17 -79.55
C THR A 103 23.09 14.73 -78.31
N MET A 104 22.42 13.87 -77.55
CA MET A 104 21.77 14.22 -76.29
C MET A 104 22.59 13.65 -75.14
N SER A 105 23.32 14.52 -74.47
CA SER A 105 24.12 14.17 -73.30
C SER A 105 23.69 15.03 -72.12
N VAL A 106 23.46 14.40 -70.97
CA VAL A 106 23.18 15.10 -69.72
C VAL A 106 24.41 14.98 -68.84
N ASN A 107 25.07 16.10 -68.57
CA ASN A 107 26.15 16.16 -67.60
C ASN A 107 25.61 16.76 -66.30
N MET A 108 25.37 15.91 -65.31
CA MET A 108 24.80 16.32 -64.03
C MET A 108 25.89 17.02 -63.20
N LYS A 109 25.84 18.37 -63.18
CA LYS A 109 26.80 19.18 -62.40
C LYS A 109 26.59 19.03 -60.90
N THR A 110 25.35 19.14 -60.45
CA THR A 110 24.94 18.96 -59.05
C THR A 110 23.53 18.37 -59.01
N PHE A 111 23.30 17.46 -58.05
CA PHE A 111 21.97 16.99 -57.68
C PHE A 111 21.91 16.95 -56.16
N SER A 112 20.96 17.67 -55.59
CA SER A 112 20.77 17.74 -54.14
C SER A 112 19.30 17.52 -53.84
N VAL A 113 19.02 16.55 -52.98
CA VAL A 113 17.68 16.29 -52.43
C VAL A 113 17.79 16.50 -50.93
N LYS A 114 17.10 17.52 -50.40
CA LYS A 114 16.94 17.68 -48.95
C LYS A 114 15.87 16.68 -48.51
N TYR A 115 16.30 15.50 -48.07
CA TYR A 115 15.42 14.57 -47.36
C TYR A 115 15.16 15.14 -45.96
N GLY A 116 13.90 15.29 -45.59
CA GLY A 116 13.51 15.54 -44.20
C GLY A 116 13.64 14.26 -43.37
N THR A 117 14.84 13.73 -43.20
CA THR A 117 15.11 12.70 -42.19
C THR A 117 15.29 13.41 -40.86
N VAL A 118 14.20 13.59 -40.12
CA VAL A 118 14.25 14.16 -38.78
C VAL A 118 14.64 13.06 -37.80
N GLN A 119 15.72 13.27 -37.05
CA GLN A 119 16.11 12.37 -35.97
C GLN A 119 15.23 12.66 -34.75
N ALA A 120 14.42 11.70 -34.31
CA ALA A 120 13.70 11.78 -33.05
C ALA A 120 14.58 11.21 -31.93
N THR A 121 14.77 11.98 -30.86
CA THR A 121 15.49 11.51 -29.67
C THR A 121 14.49 11.33 -28.54
N PHE A 122 14.57 10.21 -27.86
CA PHE A 122 13.68 9.89 -26.74
C PHE A 122 14.52 9.91 -25.47
N ASN A 123 14.09 10.67 -24.47
CA ASN A 123 14.72 10.70 -23.15
C ASN A 123 13.77 10.08 -22.13
N GLY A 124 14.27 9.21 -21.26
CA GLY A 124 13.49 8.77 -20.12
C GLY A 124 13.43 9.89 -19.08
N VAL A 125 12.24 10.27 -18.64
CA VAL A 125 12.04 11.28 -17.61
C VAL A 125 11.14 10.72 -16.51
N ALA A 126 11.55 10.92 -15.26
CA ALA A 126 10.72 10.54 -14.13
C ALA A 126 9.49 11.45 -14.01
N ALA A 127 8.34 10.87 -13.66
CA ALA A 127 7.09 11.62 -13.48
C ALA A 127 7.14 12.66 -12.33
N LYS A 128 8.18 12.64 -11.48
CA LYS A 128 8.41 13.55 -10.35
C LYS A 128 9.86 14.06 -10.33
N THR A 129 10.06 15.25 -9.78
CA THR A 129 11.35 15.99 -9.68
C THR A 129 12.41 15.34 -8.78
N THR A 130 12.31 14.05 -8.47
CA THR A 130 13.05 13.37 -7.40
C THR A 130 14.00 12.27 -7.88
N VAL A 131 14.43 12.28 -9.15
CA VAL A 131 15.29 11.21 -9.69
C VAL A 131 16.60 11.70 -10.30
N ASP A 132 17.64 10.92 -10.05
CA ASP A 132 18.98 11.00 -10.61
C ASP A 132 18.94 10.62 -12.10
N ALA A 133 19.22 11.58 -12.98
CA ALA A 133 19.15 11.41 -14.44
C ALA A 133 20.10 10.31 -14.98
N SER A 134 21.00 9.78 -14.15
CA SER A 134 21.97 8.74 -14.50
C SER A 134 21.37 7.35 -14.72
N ASP A 135 20.17 7.06 -14.19
CA ASP A 135 19.46 5.79 -14.38
C ASP A 135 18.83 5.66 -15.78
N PHE A 136 18.62 6.79 -16.47
CA PHE A 136 18.00 6.85 -17.78
C PHE A 136 19.06 6.92 -18.88
N LYS A 137 19.46 5.76 -19.39
CA LYS A 137 20.27 5.69 -20.62
C LYS A 137 19.39 5.93 -21.84
N ALA A 138 19.91 6.63 -22.85
CA ALA A 138 19.21 6.81 -24.12
C ALA A 138 18.73 5.44 -24.66
N PRO A 139 17.44 5.32 -25.04
CA PRO A 139 16.85 4.07 -25.51
C PRO A 139 17.60 3.52 -26.72
N VAL A 140 17.99 2.25 -26.66
CA VAL A 140 18.35 1.46 -27.85
C VAL A 140 17.08 0.73 -28.29
N PHE A 141 16.35 1.29 -29.26
CA PHE A 141 15.15 0.67 -29.81
C PHE A 141 15.50 -0.59 -30.63
N ASN A 142 14.70 -1.66 -30.49
CA ASN A 142 14.75 -2.85 -31.33
C ASN A 142 13.37 -3.12 -31.95
N PRO A 143 13.22 -3.12 -33.29
CA PRO A 143 14.26 -2.86 -34.29
C PRO A 143 14.78 -1.42 -34.20
N ALA A 144 16.00 -1.21 -34.72
CA ALA A 144 16.64 0.10 -34.78
C ALA A 144 15.71 1.16 -35.40
N GLN A 145 15.88 2.41 -34.99
CA GLN A 145 15.07 3.57 -35.38
C GLN A 145 14.67 3.52 -36.87
N LYS A 146 13.37 3.45 -37.15
CA LYS A 146 12.86 3.54 -38.52
C LYS A 146 12.84 5.01 -38.96
N PRO A 147 13.22 5.34 -40.20
CA PRO A 147 13.01 6.68 -40.75
C PRO A 147 11.51 7.03 -40.68
N ALA A 148 11.16 8.03 -39.88
CA ALA A 148 9.80 8.57 -39.83
C ALA A 148 9.74 9.85 -40.64
N VAL A 149 8.60 10.10 -41.29
CA VAL A 149 8.33 11.37 -41.96
C VAL A 149 7.49 12.26 -41.04
N VAL A 150 7.63 13.57 -41.22
CA VAL A 150 6.80 14.60 -40.58
C VAL A 150 5.31 14.22 -40.65
N GLY A 151 4.65 14.26 -39.49
CA GLY A 151 3.24 13.92 -39.30
C GLY A 151 2.96 12.48 -38.84
N ASN A 152 3.96 11.58 -38.86
CA ASN A 152 3.78 10.23 -38.31
C ASN A 152 3.59 10.28 -36.78
N THR A 153 2.83 9.33 -36.24
CA THR A 153 2.69 9.17 -34.78
C THR A 153 3.50 7.97 -34.31
N VAL A 154 4.41 8.21 -33.37
CA VAL A 154 5.15 7.16 -32.67
C VAL A 154 4.39 6.78 -31.40
N THR A 155 4.13 5.49 -31.22
CA THR A 155 3.54 4.93 -30.00
C THR A 155 4.61 4.17 -29.22
N VAL A 156 4.79 4.52 -27.96
CA VAL A 156 5.64 3.77 -27.02
C VAL A 156 4.76 3.11 -25.98
N VAL A 157 4.90 1.80 -25.78
CA VAL A 157 4.11 0.97 -24.86
C VAL A 157 5.00 0.35 -23.77
N GLN A 158 4.44 0.02 -22.61
CA GLN A 158 5.17 -0.68 -21.54
C GLN A 158 5.53 -2.11 -21.95
N SER A 159 4.61 -2.82 -22.60
CA SER A 159 4.79 -4.18 -23.11
C SER A 159 3.93 -4.43 -24.35
N ASP A 160 4.19 -5.53 -25.07
CA ASP A 160 3.41 -5.91 -26.25
C ASP A 160 1.91 -6.10 -25.95
N ALA A 161 1.56 -6.43 -24.70
CA ALA A 161 0.18 -6.58 -24.27
C ALA A 161 -0.60 -5.25 -24.23
N ASP A 162 0.10 -4.12 -24.17
CA ASP A 162 -0.52 -2.79 -24.08
C ASP A 162 -0.83 -2.19 -25.47
N VAL A 163 -0.41 -2.85 -26.56
CA VAL A 163 -0.61 -2.38 -27.95
C VAL A 163 -2.10 -2.30 -28.30
N ASP A 164 -2.91 -3.26 -27.88
CA ASP A 164 -4.35 -3.28 -28.13
C ASP A 164 -5.05 -2.06 -27.54
N ALA A 165 -4.63 -1.63 -26.34
CA ALA A 165 -5.17 -0.44 -25.71
C ALA A 165 -4.77 0.85 -26.47
N ALA A 166 -3.50 0.93 -26.90
CA ALA A 166 -3.00 2.06 -27.67
C ALA A 166 -3.60 2.14 -29.08
N SER A 167 -3.95 1.00 -29.69
CA SER A 167 -4.51 0.92 -31.04
C SER A 167 -5.88 1.58 -31.21
N LYS A 168 -6.59 1.80 -30.10
CA LYS A 168 -7.93 2.39 -30.07
C LYS A 168 -7.92 3.91 -30.26
N THR A 169 -6.74 4.55 -30.29
CA THR A 169 -6.65 6.00 -30.51
C THR A 169 -6.68 6.33 -31.99
N THR A 170 -7.23 7.49 -32.35
CA THR A 170 -7.34 7.95 -33.74
C THR A 170 -6.00 8.33 -34.37
N LYS A 171 -4.92 8.38 -33.58
CA LYS A 171 -3.57 8.75 -34.01
C LYS A 171 -2.63 7.55 -34.09
N PHE A 172 -3.09 6.34 -33.76
CA PHE A 172 -2.24 5.16 -33.77
C PHE A 172 -1.73 4.84 -35.19
N ASP A 173 -0.41 4.70 -35.32
CA ASP A 173 0.23 4.18 -36.54
C ASP A 173 0.90 2.84 -36.22
N PRO A 174 0.40 1.72 -36.76
CA PRO A 174 0.95 0.39 -36.48
C PRO A 174 2.39 0.20 -36.95
N ASN A 175 2.89 1.07 -37.84
CA ASN A 175 4.26 0.95 -38.37
C ASN A 175 5.33 1.48 -37.40
N PHE A 176 4.92 2.30 -36.41
CA PHE A 176 5.79 3.02 -35.47
C PHE A 176 5.42 2.76 -34.01
N VAL A 177 5.33 1.49 -33.64
CA VAL A 177 5.11 1.03 -32.26
C VAL A 177 6.40 0.48 -31.67
N TYR A 178 6.75 0.90 -30.46
CA TYR A 178 7.96 0.50 -29.76
C TYR A 178 7.67 0.14 -28.30
N VAL A 179 8.43 -0.80 -27.74
CA VAL A 179 8.39 -1.11 -26.30
C VAL A 179 9.38 -0.20 -25.56
N ALA A 180 8.92 0.40 -24.46
CA ALA A 180 9.74 1.24 -23.60
C ALA A 180 10.94 0.45 -23.03
N PRO A 181 12.15 1.02 -22.98
CA PRO A 181 13.27 0.38 -22.31
C PRO A 181 12.97 0.04 -20.86
N LYS A 182 13.53 -1.08 -20.38
CA LYS A 182 13.46 -1.43 -18.96
C LYS A 182 14.47 -0.61 -18.19
N VAL A 183 13.99 0.11 -17.18
CA VAL A 183 14.81 0.86 -16.23
C VAL A 183 14.72 0.18 -14.86
N ALA A 184 15.86 -0.16 -14.25
CA ALA A 184 15.87 -0.90 -12.99
C ALA A 184 15.22 -0.07 -11.87
N GLY A 185 14.23 -0.64 -11.18
CA GLY A 185 13.51 0.07 -10.11
C GLY A 185 12.40 1.02 -10.59
N TYR A 186 12.18 1.15 -11.90
CA TYR A 186 11.11 1.97 -12.47
C TYR A 186 10.19 1.13 -13.36
N ASP A 187 8.96 1.59 -13.54
CA ASP A 187 8.09 1.15 -14.63
C ASP A 187 7.78 2.33 -15.54
N PHE A 188 7.70 2.06 -16.85
CA PHE A 188 7.10 3.00 -17.78
C PHE A 188 5.59 3.01 -17.53
N THR A 189 5.05 4.17 -17.17
CA THR A 189 3.61 4.32 -16.86
C THR A 189 2.88 5.09 -17.96
N GLY A 190 3.62 5.83 -18.79
CA GLY A 190 3.06 6.67 -19.83
C GLY A 190 2.11 7.75 -19.28
N ASP A 191 1.24 8.28 -20.14
CA ASP A 191 0.38 9.40 -19.75
C ASP A 191 -0.72 8.93 -18.79
N ASN A 192 -0.73 9.46 -17.56
CA ASN A 192 -1.72 9.12 -16.53
C ASN A 192 -1.82 7.61 -16.25
N ARG A 193 -0.68 6.89 -16.25
CA ARG A 193 -0.61 5.44 -15.98
C ARG A 193 -1.40 4.58 -16.98
N LYS A 194 -1.47 5.00 -18.24
CA LYS A 194 -2.10 4.25 -19.34
C LYS A 194 -1.20 3.20 -19.98
N ASN A 195 0.05 3.07 -19.53
CA ASN A 195 1.07 2.17 -20.07
C ASN A 195 1.44 2.44 -21.54
N TYR A 196 1.05 3.59 -22.10
CA TYR A 196 1.48 4.06 -23.42
C TYR A 196 1.58 5.58 -23.51
N GLN A 197 2.40 6.07 -24.44
CA GLN A 197 2.51 7.47 -24.87
C GLN A 197 2.53 7.58 -26.39
N GLN A 198 1.97 8.66 -26.92
CA GLN A 198 1.88 8.91 -28.36
C GLN A 198 2.43 10.28 -28.72
N PHE A 199 3.37 10.29 -29.66
CA PHE A 199 4.09 11.50 -30.06
C PHE A 199 3.94 11.71 -31.57
N THR A 200 3.61 12.93 -32.00
CA THR A 200 3.53 13.25 -33.43
C THR A 200 4.82 13.95 -33.86
N ILE A 201 5.47 13.45 -34.92
CA ILE A 201 6.70 14.04 -35.45
C ILE A 201 6.40 15.41 -36.08
N ALA A 202 7.02 16.47 -35.56
CA ALA A 202 6.80 17.84 -35.99
C ALA A 202 7.66 18.21 -37.22
N ASN A 203 7.17 19.15 -38.03
CA ASN A 203 7.91 19.72 -39.15
C ASN A 203 8.84 20.85 -38.67
N SER A 204 10.01 20.51 -38.17
CA SER A 204 10.90 21.49 -37.54
C SER A 204 12.37 21.07 -37.66
N ASP A 205 13.22 22.06 -37.94
CA ASP A 205 14.69 21.94 -37.94
C ASP A 205 15.29 22.16 -36.51
N ASP A 206 14.45 22.38 -35.48
CA ASP A 206 14.84 22.53 -34.06
C ASP A 206 14.62 21.26 -33.21
N ASP A 207 15.17 21.26 -31.99
CA ASP A 207 15.06 20.27 -30.88
C ASP A 207 13.61 19.85 -30.48
N THR A 208 12.58 20.27 -31.21
CA THR A 208 11.17 19.95 -30.99
C THR A 208 10.76 18.48 -31.16
N ASN A 209 11.67 17.60 -31.59
CA ASN A 209 11.44 16.15 -31.66
C ASN A 209 12.21 15.38 -30.54
N HIS A 210 12.41 16.05 -29.40
CA HIS A 210 12.75 15.40 -28.13
C HIS A 210 11.49 14.98 -27.39
N PHE A 211 11.34 13.69 -27.14
CA PHE A 211 10.18 13.13 -26.47
C PHE A 211 10.55 12.52 -25.13
N ASP A 212 9.88 12.98 -24.08
CA ASP A 212 10.08 12.48 -22.72
C ASP A 212 9.17 11.28 -22.47
N LEU A 213 9.78 10.13 -22.19
CA LEU A 213 9.09 8.92 -21.78
C LEU A 213 8.89 8.94 -20.27
N THR A 214 7.64 8.85 -19.81
CA THR A 214 7.33 8.98 -18.39
C THR A 214 7.49 7.66 -17.64
N TYR A 215 8.37 7.65 -16.64
CA TYR A 215 8.59 6.52 -15.73
C TYR A 215 8.23 6.88 -14.29
N GLU A 216 7.74 5.89 -13.54
CA GLU A 216 7.51 6.00 -12.10
C GLU A 216 8.37 5.00 -11.33
N LYS A 217 9.00 5.49 -10.26
CA LYS A 217 9.84 4.67 -9.39
C LYS A 217 8.95 3.71 -8.60
N LYS A 218 9.29 2.42 -8.61
CA LYS A 218 8.67 1.43 -7.74
C LYS A 218 9.21 1.60 -6.34
N ASN A 219 8.29 1.64 -5.38
CA ASN A 219 8.62 1.68 -3.96
C ASN A 219 7.77 0.69 -3.18
N LYS A 220 8.24 0.38 -1.97
CA LYS A 220 7.53 -0.47 -1.03
C LYS A 220 7.78 0.01 0.39
N VAL A 221 6.82 -0.27 1.26
CA VAL A 221 6.96 -0.11 2.72
C VAL A 221 6.62 -1.43 3.38
N THR A 222 7.40 -1.81 4.39
CA THR A 222 7.11 -2.97 5.22
C THR A 222 6.71 -2.53 6.62
N ILE A 223 5.50 -2.88 7.04
CA ILE A 223 5.00 -2.67 8.40
C ILE A 223 5.34 -3.94 9.19
N LYS A 224 6.08 -3.80 10.29
CA LYS A 224 6.45 -4.92 11.16
C LYS A 224 5.79 -4.75 12.53
N TYR A 225 5.26 -5.83 13.08
CA TYR A 225 4.53 -5.81 14.35
C TYR A 225 5.35 -6.52 15.44
N GLN A 226 5.51 -5.87 16.59
CA GLN A 226 6.26 -6.40 17.74
C GLN A 226 5.50 -6.17 19.05
N TYR A 227 5.82 -6.95 20.09
CA TYR A 227 5.34 -6.70 21.45
C TYR A 227 6.30 -5.76 22.20
N ALA A 228 5.77 -4.89 23.06
CA ALA A 228 6.56 -4.01 23.92
C ALA A 228 7.52 -4.78 24.86
N THR A 229 7.19 -6.04 25.17
CA THR A 229 8.01 -6.95 26.01
C THR A 229 9.14 -7.63 25.24
N GLN A 230 9.16 -7.55 23.91
CA GLN A 230 10.10 -8.28 23.03
C GLN A 230 10.54 -7.40 21.85
N LEU A 231 11.08 -6.21 22.15
CA LEU A 231 11.51 -5.26 21.12
C LEU A 231 12.55 -5.88 20.17
N GLY A 232 12.38 -5.64 18.87
CA GLY A 232 13.23 -6.16 17.80
C GLY A 232 12.86 -7.57 17.31
N THR A 233 11.92 -8.25 17.98
CA THR A 233 11.35 -9.52 17.49
C THR A 233 9.96 -9.24 16.92
N TYR A 234 9.76 -9.63 15.66
CA TYR A 234 8.51 -9.36 14.94
C TYR A 234 7.69 -10.64 14.82
N PHE A 235 6.44 -10.59 15.28
CA PHE A 235 5.55 -11.75 15.19
C PHE A 235 4.80 -11.82 13.86
N ASP A 236 4.66 -10.69 13.16
CA ASP A 236 4.04 -10.60 11.84
C ASP A 236 4.53 -9.35 11.07
N SER A 237 4.28 -9.30 9.76
CA SER A 237 4.56 -8.14 8.92
C SER A 237 3.70 -8.08 7.66
N VAL A 238 3.44 -6.87 7.17
CA VAL A 238 2.73 -6.62 5.90
C VAL A 238 3.56 -5.70 5.01
N THR A 239 3.73 -6.06 3.73
CA THR A 239 4.38 -5.19 2.74
C THR A 239 3.35 -4.59 1.78
N LYS A 240 3.41 -3.27 1.58
CA LYS A 240 2.68 -2.57 0.52
C LYS A 240 3.68 -2.10 -0.54
N SER A 241 3.33 -2.31 -1.80
CA SER A 241 4.14 -1.94 -2.97
C SER A 241 3.30 -1.07 -3.91
N GLY A 242 3.95 -0.20 -4.66
CA GLY A 242 3.32 0.74 -5.57
C GLY A 242 4.35 1.71 -6.14
N TYR A 243 3.90 2.87 -6.58
CA TYR A 243 4.77 3.91 -7.11
C TYR A 243 5.12 4.96 -6.06
N ASP A 244 6.24 5.64 -6.26
CA ASP A 244 6.72 6.70 -5.38
C ASP A 244 5.68 7.81 -5.17
N GLY A 245 5.35 8.06 -3.91
CA GLY A 245 4.35 9.01 -3.44
C GLY A 245 2.89 8.55 -3.50
N ASP A 246 2.60 7.31 -3.93
CA ASP A 246 1.28 6.70 -3.76
C ASP A 246 0.93 6.62 -2.27
N ASP A 247 -0.34 6.89 -1.95
CA ASP A 247 -0.85 6.75 -0.59
C ASP A 247 -1.05 5.27 -0.23
N TYR A 248 -0.72 4.91 1.01
CA TYR A 248 -1.03 3.61 1.57
C TYR A 248 -1.75 3.74 2.92
N SER A 249 -2.56 2.74 3.23
CA SER A 249 -3.23 2.58 4.52
C SER A 249 -3.26 1.10 4.90
N VAL A 250 -2.81 0.79 6.11
CA VAL A 250 -2.83 -0.56 6.68
C VAL A 250 -3.35 -0.48 8.10
N THR A 251 -4.51 -1.07 8.35
CA THR A 251 -5.04 -1.26 9.70
C THR A 251 -4.20 -2.31 10.42
N SER A 252 -3.77 -1.99 11.63
CA SER A 252 -3.02 -2.90 12.48
C SER A 252 -3.94 -4.04 12.95
N PRO A 253 -3.48 -5.31 12.97
CA PRO A 253 -4.29 -6.44 13.43
C PRO A 253 -4.82 -6.27 14.85
N ASP A 254 -6.07 -6.67 15.10
CA ASP A 254 -6.59 -6.75 16.46
C ASP A 254 -5.99 -7.97 17.17
N ILE A 255 -5.28 -7.73 18.27
CA ILE A 255 -4.67 -8.78 19.09
C ILE A 255 -5.29 -8.72 20.48
N VAL A 256 -5.92 -9.82 20.87
CA VAL A 256 -6.57 -9.95 22.17
C VAL A 256 -5.56 -9.67 23.28
N GLY A 257 -5.90 -8.76 24.19
CA GLY A 257 -5.05 -8.37 25.31
C GLY A 257 -4.01 -7.30 25.00
N TYR A 258 -3.95 -6.77 23.78
CA TYR A 258 -3.00 -5.72 23.41
C TYR A 258 -3.66 -4.55 22.71
N LYS A 259 -2.98 -3.41 22.77
CA LYS A 259 -3.29 -2.22 21.97
C LYS A 259 -2.07 -1.80 21.16
N PRO A 260 -2.19 -1.65 19.83
CA PRO A 260 -1.11 -1.08 19.03
C PRO A 260 -0.92 0.40 19.39
N ASP A 261 0.32 0.86 19.38
CA ASP A 261 0.67 2.28 19.43
C ASP A 261 0.12 3.04 18.21
N ILE A 262 0.02 2.38 17.06
CA ILE A 262 -0.53 2.91 15.81
C ILE A 262 -1.64 1.98 15.30
N ALA A 263 -2.90 2.38 15.46
CA ALA A 263 -4.05 1.58 15.02
C ALA A 263 -4.18 1.46 13.50
N THR A 264 -3.76 2.47 12.74
CA THR A 264 -3.73 2.44 11.28
C THR A 264 -2.49 3.18 10.81
N VAL A 265 -1.64 2.48 10.08
CA VAL A 265 -0.43 3.04 9.50
C VAL A 265 -0.77 3.63 8.14
N THR A 266 -0.59 4.94 8.00
CA THR A 266 -0.81 5.67 6.75
C THR A 266 0.42 6.45 6.35
N GLY A 267 0.64 6.64 5.05
CA GLY A 267 1.72 7.49 4.53
C GLY A 267 1.82 7.40 3.02
N LYS A 268 2.94 7.91 2.49
CA LYS A 268 3.28 7.80 1.08
C LYS A 268 4.42 6.83 0.86
N LEU A 269 4.33 6.02 -0.20
CA LEU A 269 5.42 5.13 -0.60
C LEU A 269 6.66 5.95 -0.99
N GLY A 270 7.84 5.54 -0.52
CA GLY A 270 9.09 6.28 -0.70
C GLY A 270 9.52 7.14 0.49
N ASP A 271 8.59 7.51 1.39
CA ASP A 271 8.94 8.27 2.60
C ASP A 271 9.73 7.42 3.61
N LYS A 272 9.39 6.12 3.71
CA LYS A 272 10.01 5.15 4.61
C LYS A 272 9.97 3.76 4.01
N ASP A 273 11.06 3.01 4.19
CA ASP A 273 11.13 1.60 3.81
C ASP A 273 10.46 0.67 4.85
N THR A 274 10.43 1.10 6.12
CA THR A 274 9.89 0.30 7.23
C THR A 274 9.20 1.18 8.26
N VAL A 275 8.06 0.68 8.77
CA VAL A 275 7.36 1.21 9.93
C VAL A 275 7.22 0.08 10.96
N ILE A 276 7.49 0.38 12.22
CA ILE A 276 7.32 -0.57 13.32
C ILE A 276 6.10 -0.15 14.12
N VAL A 277 5.20 -1.08 14.37
CA VAL A 277 4.03 -0.92 15.25
C VAL A 277 4.27 -1.77 16.49
N THR A 278 4.20 -1.16 17.66
CA THR A 278 4.45 -1.80 18.95
C THR A 278 3.15 -2.01 19.71
N TYR A 279 2.89 -3.26 20.10
CA TYR A 279 1.73 -3.64 20.89
C TYR A 279 2.07 -3.61 22.38
N ALA A 280 1.38 -2.76 23.13
CA ALA A 280 1.44 -2.73 24.58
C ALA A 280 0.32 -3.61 25.16
N PRO A 281 0.57 -4.36 26.24
CA PRO A 281 -0.49 -5.10 26.92
C PRO A 281 -1.54 -4.12 27.45
N LEU A 282 -2.81 -4.54 27.42
CA LEU A 282 -3.87 -3.80 28.08
C LEU A 282 -3.62 -3.78 29.59
N VAL A 283 -4.00 -2.67 30.22
CA VAL A 283 -4.02 -2.59 31.68
C VAL A 283 -5.19 -3.43 32.16
N ASN A 284 -4.92 -4.40 33.03
CA ASN A 284 -5.93 -5.35 33.48
C ASN A 284 -6.66 -4.79 34.70
N LYS A 285 -7.96 -4.58 34.54
CA LYS A 285 -8.84 -4.07 35.58
C LYS A 285 -9.65 -5.22 36.19
N PRO A 286 -10.05 -5.11 37.47
CA PRO A 286 -11.01 -6.05 38.05
C PRO A 286 -12.30 -6.10 37.23
N LEU A 287 -12.84 -7.29 37.02
CA LEU A 287 -14.07 -7.53 36.27
C LEU A 287 -15.21 -7.95 37.21
N ASN A 288 -16.46 -7.81 36.75
CA ASN A 288 -17.61 -8.31 37.48
C ASN A 288 -17.55 -9.85 37.59
N PRO A 289 -17.53 -10.44 38.80
CA PRO A 289 -17.41 -11.89 38.96
C PRO A 289 -18.63 -12.69 38.48
N PHE A 290 -19.80 -12.05 38.31
CA PHE A 290 -20.97 -12.69 37.74
C PHE A 290 -21.03 -12.64 36.21
N ASP A 291 -20.38 -11.64 35.61
CA ASP A 291 -20.36 -11.42 34.16
C ASP A 291 -19.05 -10.73 33.73
N PRO A 292 -17.93 -11.47 33.59
CA PRO A 292 -16.64 -10.87 33.27
C PRO A 292 -16.59 -10.35 31.83
N ASP A 293 -16.47 -9.02 31.67
CA ASP A 293 -16.40 -8.34 30.37
C ASP A 293 -15.36 -7.22 30.41
N TYR A 294 -14.36 -7.28 29.51
CA TYR A 294 -13.33 -6.26 29.37
C TYR A 294 -13.88 -4.87 29.06
N ALA A 295 -15.03 -4.78 28.39
CA ALA A 295 -15.68 -3.51 28.09
C ALA A 295 -16.37 -2.88 29.31
N LYS A 296 -16.56 -3.64 30.39
CA LYS A 296 -17.28 -3.25 31.61
C LYS A 296 -16.49 -3.63 32.87
N PRO A 297 -15.29 -3.04 33.07
CA PRO A 297 -14.54 -3.24 34.30
C PRO A 297 -15.32 -2.68 35.49
N VAL A 298 -15.00 -3.18 36.68
CA VAL A 298 -15.57 -2.71 37.96
C VAL A 298 -14.48 -2.08 38.82
N ASN A 299 -14.89 -1.25 39.78
CA ASN A 299 -13.96 -0.62 40.74
C ASN A 299 -14.20 -1.16 42.16
N PRO A 300 -13.50 -2.22 42.60
CA PRO A 300 -13.75 -2.84 43.89
C PRO A 300 -13.43 -1.90 45.05
N LEU A 301 -14.27 -1.94 46.08
CA LEU A 301 -14.05 -1.29 47.37
C LEU A 301 -13.41 -2.25 48.36
N ILE A 302 -12.54 -1.74 49.22
CA ILE A 302 -11.97 -2.49 50.34
C ILE A 302 -13.05 -2.66 51.41
N PRO A 303 -13.49 -3.90 51.73
CA PRO A 303 -14.49 -4.10 52.77
C PRO A 303 -14.03 -3.54 54.12
N GLY A 304 -14.95 -2.87 54.83
CA GLY A 304 -14.71 -2.26 56.14
C GLY A 304 -14.22 -0.80 56.11
N THR A 305 -13.62 -0.34 55.00
CA THR A 305 -13.27 1.08 54.80
C THR A 305 -14.02 1.75 53.66
N ASP A 306 -14.59 0.96 52.74
CA ASP A 306 -15.29 1.42 51.53
C ASP A 306 -14.45 2.38 50.68
N THR A 307 -13.13 2.21 50.72
CA THR A 307 -12.18 2.95 49.88
C THR A 307 -11.82 2.14 48.64
N PRO A 308 -11.61 2.77 47.46
CA PRO A 308 -11.19 2.05 46.27
C PRO A 308 -9.87 1.30 46.46
N VAL A 309 -9.74 0.14 45.81
CA VAL A 309 -8.50 -0.63 45.78
C VAL A 309 -7.43 0.10 44.97
N GLY A 310 -6.19 0.10 45.47
CA GLY A 310 -5.07 0.83 44.87
C GLY A 310 -4.32 0.06 43.79
N LYS A 311 -4.01 0.77 42.68
CA LYS A 311 -3.20 0.41 41.49
C LYS A 311 -3.65 -0.80 40.67
N GLU A 312 -3.96 -0.53 39.40
CA GLU A 312 -4.16 -1.52 38.34
C GLU A 312 -2.83 -2.24 38.02
N GLN A 313 -2.92 -3.50 37.62
CA GLN A 313 -1.76 -4.30 37.23
C GLN A 313 -1.56 -4.24 35.72
N SER A 314 -0.30 -4.10 35.31
CA SER A 314 0.10 -4.10 33.90
C SER A 314 1.06 -5.25 33.65
N GLY A 315 0.79 -6.05 32.63
CA GLY A 315 1.63 -7.19 32.27
C GLY A 315 0.88 -8.17 31.38
N ILE A 316 1.60 -9.21 30.96
CA ILE A 316 1.06 -10.25 30.07
C ILE A 316 0.63 -11.51 30.85
N LEU A 317 1.03 -11.67 32.11
CA LEU A 317 0.50 -12.65 33.05
C LEU A 317 0.46 -11.99 34.42
N THR A 318 -0.74 -11.72 34.94
CA THR A 318 -0.93 -10.89 36.13
C THR A 318 -2.01 -11.46 37.04
N VAL A 319 -1.82 -11.33 38.35
CA VAL A 319 -2.93 -11.37 39.31
C VAL A 319 -3.51 -9.95 39.31
N ASP A 320 -4.66 -9.76 38.68
CA ASP A 320 -5.22 -8.42 38.47
C ASP A 320 -5.90 -7.90 39.73
N TYR A 321 -6.49 -8.81 40.49
CA TYR A 321 -7.27 -8.50 41.67
C TYR A 321 -7.38 -9.69 42.61
N ALA A 322 -7.44 -9.41 43.92
CA ALA A 322 -7.95 -10.34 44.90
C ALA A 322 -8.64 -9.56 46.02
N SER A 323 -9.83 -10.02 46.43
CA SER A 323 -10.61 -9.39 47.49
C SER A 323 -9.86 -9.36 48.82
N THR A 324 -9.94 -8.22 49.50
CA THR A 324 -9.55 -8.13 50.92
C THR A 324 -10.65 -8.77 51.77
N LEU A 325 -10.27 -9.54 52.79
CA LEU A 325 -11.22 -10.20 53.67
C LEU A 325 -11.43 -9.40 54.95
N ASP A 326 -12.68 -9.04 55.24
CA ASP A 326 -13.10 -8.43 56.51
C ASP A 326 -14.14 -9.32 57.19
N PHE A 327 -13.91 -9.68 58.44
CA PHE A 327 -14.83 -10.49 59.24
C PHE A 327 -15.61 -9.64 60.26
N GLY A 328 -15.40 -8.33 60.28
CA GLY A 328 -16.10 -7.38 61.14
C GLY A 328 -15.79 -7.58 62.62
N LYS A 329 -16.63 -6.96 63.47
CA LYS A 329 -16.48 -7.05 64.93
C LYS A 329 -17.21 -8.28 65.45
N GLN A 330 -16.48 -9.13 66.17
CA GLN A 330 -17.00 -10.38 66.70
C GLN A 330 -16.90 -10.44 68.22
N LYS A 331 -17.87 -11.10 68.88
CA LYS A 331 -17.81 -11.35 70.32
C LYS A 331 -16.80 -12.45 70.59
N ILE A 332 -15.96 -12.27 71.62
CA ILE A 332 -15.07 -13.32 72.08
C ILE A 332 -15.92 -14.49 72.61
N SER A 333 -15.60 -15.70 72.15
CA SER A 333 -16.29 -16.93 72.53
C SER A 333 -15.33 -17.93 73.13
N GLY A 334 -15.75 -18.58 74.21
CA GLY A 334 -15.08 -19.77 74.73
C GLY A 334 -15.26 -21.00 73.83
N GLN A 335 -16.21 -20.96 72.91
CA GLN A 335 -16.53 -22.04 71.97
C GLN A 335 -15.96 -21.77 70.58
N SER A 336 -15.67 -22.83 69.83
CA SER A 336 -15.27 -22.70 68.42
C SER A 336 -16.38 -22.03 67.61
N THR A 337 -16.02 -21.00 66.84
CA THR A 337 -16.98 -20.17 66.11
C THR A 337 -16.46 -19.89 64.70
N THR A 338 -17.37 -19.71 63.75
CA THR A 338 -17.07 -19.42 62.35
C THR A 338 -17.73 -18.11 61.94
N TYR A 339 -16.99 -17.25 61.23
CA TYR A 339 -17.45 -15.92 60.81
C TYR A 339 -17.37 -15.79 59.30
N ALA A 340 -18.46 -15.35 58.67
CA ALA A 340 -18.49 -15.05 57.23
C ALA A 340 -17.74 -13.75 56.92
N ALA A 341 -17.07 -13.71 55.77
CA ALA A 341 -16.42 -12.51 55.26
C ALA A 341 -17.48 -11.51 54.75
N SER A 342 -17.16 -10.23 54.81
CA SER A 342 -17.91 -9.17 54.12
C SER A 342 -17.90 -9.44 52.61
N ALA A 343 -19.05 -9.28 51.96
CA ALA A 343 -19.18 -9.41 50.52
C ALA A 343 -18.47 -8.27 49.78
N GLN A 344 -18.13 -8.49 48.51
CA GLN A 344 -17.46 -7.50 47.66
C GLN A 344 -18.45 -6.44 47.16
N LYS A 345 -18.06 -5.17 47.28
CA LYS A 345 -18.79 -4.00 46.77
C LYS A 345 -17.95 -3.20 45.78
N PHE A 346 -18.59 -2.28 45.04
CA PHE A 346 -17.94 -1.52 43.98
C PHE A 346 -18.28 -0.02 44.09
N ALA A 347 -17.33 0.83 43.71
CA ALA A 347 -17.41 2.29 43.81
C ALA A 347 -18.11 2.97 42.64
N ASP A 348 -18.22 2.31 41.48
CA ASP A 348 -18.74 2.96 40.28
C ASP A 348 -20.27 3.01 40.26
N ASP A 349 -20.83 4.07 39.68
CA ASP A 349 -22.28 4.34 39.70
C ASP A 349 -23.11 3.20 39.10
N ALA A 350 -22.56 2.54 38.06
CA ALA A 350 -23.21 1.44 37.35
C ALA A 350 -23.33 0.17 38.21
N HIS A 351 -22.43 -0.01 39.19
CA HIS A 351 -22.40 -1.17 40.09
C HIS A 351 -22.58 -0.79 41.57
N SER A 352 -23.08 0.42 41.87
CA SER A 352 -23.27 0.94 43.23
C SER A 352 -24.19 0.09 44.12
N THR A 353 -25.07 -0.72 43.51
CA THR A 353 -25.96 -1.66 44.21
C THR A 353 -25.54 -3.12 44.04
N LEU A 354 -24.48 -3.39 43.27
CA LEU A 354 -23.97 -4.73 43.06
C LEU A 354 -23.19 -5.18 44.31
N ILE A 355 -23.67 -6.27 44.90
CA ILE A 355 -22.96 -7.02 45.93
C ILE A 355 -22.54 -8.33 45.27
N ALA A 356 -21.26 -8.67 45.38
CA ALA A 356 -20.69 -9.85 44.75
C ALA A 356 -19.95 -10.74 45.76
N PRO A 357 -19.74 -12.02 45.44
CA PRO A 357 -18.90 -12.90 46.24
C PRO A 357 -17.45 -12.42 46.22
N VAL A 358 -16.68 -12.87 47.20
CA VAL A 358 -15.23 -12.68 47.25
C VAL A 358 -14.61 -13.40 46.04
N TYR A 359 -13.63 -12.78 45.39
CA TYR A 359 -12.99 -13.39 44.23
C TYR A 359 -11.52 -13.00 44.06
N ALA A 360 -10.81 -13.77 43.25
CA ALA A 360 -9.48 -13.44 42.73
C ALA A 360 -9.46 -13.56 41.21
N GLN A 361 -8.66 -12.73 40.53
CA GLN A 361 -8.62 -12.61 39.08
C GLN A 361 -7.20 -12.74 38.55
N VAL A 362 -7.04 -13.51 37.49
CA VAL A 362 -5.79 -13.68 36.74
C VAL A 362 -6.03 -13.40 35.26
N SER A 363 -5.18 -12.60 34.65
CA SER A 363 -5.13 -12.43 33.19
C SER A 363 -3.87 -13.08 32.64
N ASP A 364 -4.04 -13.90 31.59
CA ASP A 364 -2.95 -14.39 30.75
C ASP A 364 -3.18 -13.87 29.34
N LEU A 365 -2.39 -12.88 28.96
CA LEU A 365 -2.40 -12.20 27.67
C LEU A 365 -1.14 -12.53 26.87
N ARG A 366 -0.42 -13.62 27.20
CA ARG A 366 0.77 -14.01 26.43
C ARG A 366 0.35 -14.46 25.03
N ALA A 367 1.13 -14.06 24.02
CA ALA A 367 0.91 -14.49 22.63
C ALA A 367 0.97 -16.02 22.45
N GLN A 368 1.83 -16.67 23.25
CA GLN A 368 1.87 -18.12 23.42
C GLN A 368 1.50 -18.43 24.87
N ALA A 369 0.24 -18.16 25.23
CA ALA A 369 -0.29 -18.50 26.55
C ALA A 369 -0.05 -19.99 26.85
N GLY A 370 0.30 -20.27 28.10
CA GLY A 370 0.62 -21.61 28.58
C GLY A 370 -0.05 -21.86 29.92
N GLY A 371 0.37 -22.93 30.60
CA GLY A 371 -0.16 -23.22 31.92
C GLY A 371 0.21 -22.15 32.95
N TRP A 372 -0.67 -21.92 33.91
CA TRP A 372 -0.36 -21.18 35.12
C TRP A 372 -1.14 -21.71 36.32
N THR A 373 -0.62 -21.45 37.50
CA THR A 373 -1.24 -21.80 38.80
C THR A 373 -1.35 -20.58 39.69
N LEU A 374 -2.57 -20.27 40.15
CA LEU A 374 -2.81 -19.28 41.19
C LEU A 374 -2.72 -19.94 42.56
N GLN A 375 -1.83 -19.43 43.40
CA GLN A 375 -1.66 -19.85 44.79
C GLN A 375 -1.99 -18.71 45.76
N LEU A 376 -2.59 -19.08 46.89
CA LEU A 376 -2.77 -18.23 48.05
C LEU A 376 -1.80 -18.69 49.14
N ALA A 377 -0.99 -17.78 49.66
CA ALA A 377 -0.23 -17.97 50.90
C ALA A 377 -0.74 -16.99 51.96
N THR A 378 -0.84 -17.46 53.20
CA THR A 378 -1.31 -16.64 54.33
C THR A 378 -0.18 -16.45 55.33
N SER A 379 -0.01 -15.24 55.87
CA SER A 379 0.81 -15.05 57.06
C SER A 379 0.06 -15.51 58.31
N ALA A 380 0.72 -15.56 59.47
CA ALA A 380 0.04 -15.88 60.72
C ALA A 380 -0.98 -14.77 61.07
N LEU A 381 -2.22 -15.13 61.41
CA LEU A 381 -3.21 -14.20 61.93
C LEU A 381 -2.80 -13.72 63.31
N LYS A 382 -2.47 -12.43 63.47
CA LYS A 382 -1.92 -11.88 64.71
C LYS A 382 -2.80 -10.78 65.27
N ASN A 383 -2.86 -10.70 66.60
CA ASN A 383 -3.40 -9.55 67.28
C ASN A 383 -2.50 -8.33 67.01
N LYS A 384 -3.05 -7.24 66.48
CA LYS A 384 -2.32 -6.03 66.09
C LYS A 384 -1.57 -5.38 67.26
N THR A 385 -2.15 -5.42 68.46
CA THR A 385 -1.57 -4.77 69.65
C THR A 385 -0.48 -5.62 70.29
N THR A 386 -0.71 -6.92 70.45
CA THR A 386 0.23 -7.80 71.18
C THR A 386 1.19 -8.56 70.27
N GLY A 387 0.94 -8.61 68.96
CA GLY A 387 1.69 -9.40 67.99
C GLY A 387 1.50 -10.92 68.12
N LYS A 388 0.69 -11.39 69.08
CA LYS A 388 0.50 -12.82 69.34
C LYS A 388 -0.35 -13.47 68.24
N PRO A 389 0.05 -14.65 67.72
CA PRO A 389 -0.73 -15.36 66.72
C PRO A 389 -1.99 -15.98 67.33
N LEU A 390 -3.08 -15.98 66.55
CA LEU A 390 -4.31 -16.71 66.84
C LEU A 390 -4.14 -18.16 66.37
N GLN A 391 -3.66 -19.02 67.26
CA GLN A 391 -3.35 -20.41 66.91
C GLN A 391 -4.59 -21.22 66.56
N GLY A 392 -4.47 -22.07 65.55
CA GLY A 392 -5.53 -22.97 65.09
C GLY A 392 -6.64 -22.30 64.28
N ALA A 393 -6.56 -20.99 64.03
CA ALA A 393 -7.47 -20.33 63.11
C ALA A 393 -7.22 -20.78 61.66
N SER A 394 -8.27 -20.80 60.85
CA SER A 394 -8.18 -21.13 59.43
C SER A 394 -9.18 -20.33 58.59
N LEU A 395 -8.84 -20.14 57.32
CA LEU A 395 -9.72 -19.60 56.29
C LEU A 395 -10.27 -20.75 55.45
N SER A 396 -11.57 -20.73 55.17
CA SER A 396 -12.18 -21.62 54.18
C SER A 396 -12.83 -20.83 53.07
N PHE A 397 -12.63 -21.31 51.85
CA PHE A 397 -13.28 -20.86 50.63
C PHE A 397 -14.09 -22.05 50.11
N ASP A 398 -15.41 -21.96 50.17
CA ASP A 398 -16.34 -23.00 49.73
C ASP A 398 -17.01 -22.61 48.40
N ASN A 399 -17.65 -23.56 47.73
CA ASN A 399 -18.50 -23.36 46.55
C ASN A 399 -17.81 -22.56 45.42
N ALA A 400 -16.51 -22.71 45.25
CA ALA A 400 -15.74 -21.91 44.30
C ALA A 400 -16.08 -22.29 42.86
N LYS A 401 -16.31 -21.28 42.03
CA LYS A 401 -16.62 -21.42 40.61
C LYS A 401 -15.71 -20.54 39.77
N MET A 402 -15.39 -21.06 38.60
CA MET A 402 -14.61 -20.33 37.61
C MET A 402 -15.56 -19.48 36.78
N ALA A 403 -15.29 -18.17 36.72
CA ALA A 403 -15.86 -17.28 35.72
C ALA A 403 -14.74 -16.82 34.78
N THR A 404 -15.05 -16.60 33.51
CA THR A 404 -14.05 -16.19 32.52
C THR A 404 -14.62 -15.15 31.58
N THR A 405 -13.75 -14.39 30.93
CA THR A 405 -14.17 -13.60 29.76
C THR A 405 -14.63 -14.52 28.63
N PRO A 406 -15.42 -14.02 27.66
CA PRO A 406 -15.80 -14.80 26.48
C PRO A 406 -14.57 -15.33 25.73
N GLY A 407 -14.66 -16.54 25.15
CA GLY A 407 -13.55 -17.13 24.39
C GLY A 407 -13.34 -18.64 24.53
N LYS A 408 -14.29 -19.38 25.12
CA LYS A 408 -14.14 -20.82 25.44
C LYS A 408 -12.90 -21.09 26.31
N LEU A 409 -12.70 -20.26 27.32
CA LEU A 409 -11.65 -20.44 28.31
C LEU A 409 -11.98 -21.62 29.23
N THR A 410 -10.96 -22.33 29.65
CA THR A 410 -11.01 -23.55 30.45
C THR A 410 -9.97 -23.47 31.56
N GLY A 411 -10.21 -24.22 32.62
CA GLY A 411 -9.34 -24.29 33.78
C GLY A 411 -10.03 -25.06 34.89
N ASN A 412 -9.37 -25.16 36.03
CA ASN A 412 -9.92 -25.76 37.23
C ASN A 412 -9.80 -24.78 38.39
N VAL A 413 -10.88 -24.61 39.13
CA VAL A 413 -10.88 -23.93 40.43
C VAL A 413 -11.14 -24.98 41.50
N VAL A 414 -10.44 -24.90 42.62
CA VAL A 414 -10.67 -25.82 43.73
C VAL A 414 -11.99 -25.44 44.42
N ASP A 415 -13.03 -26.25 44.21
CA ASP A 415 -14.39 -26.01 44.72
C ASP A 415 -14.43 -25.71 46.23
N LYS A 416 -13.62 -26.42 47.00
CA LYS A 416 -13.48 -26.20 48.44
C LYS A 416 -12.02 -26.23 48.89
N GLN A 417 -11.58 -25.15 49.51
CA GLN A 417 -10.22 -25.02 50.03
C GLN A 417 -10.22 -24.47 51.46
N THR A 418 -9.56 -25.18 52.38
CA THR A 418 -9.24 -24.67 53.71
C THR A 418 -7.75 -24.39 53.82
N VAL A 419 -7.38 -23.24 54.39
CA VAL A 419 -6.00 -22.80 54.57
C VAL A 419 -5.81 -22.41 56.03
N ALA A 420 -4.98 -23.16 56.75
CA ALA A 420 -4.52 -22.75 58.07
C ALA A 420 -3.59 -21.54 57.93
N PHE A 421 -3.68 -20.56 58.84
CA PHE A 421 -2.81 -19.39 58.77
C PHE A 421 -1.33 -19.76 58.86
N GLY A 422 -0.50 -19.17 58.00
CA GLY A 422 0.90 -19.55 57.83
C GLY A 422 1.16 -20.57 56.71
N GLN A 423 0.10 -21.14 56.13
CA GLN A 423 0.20 -22.12 55.04
C GLN A 423 -0.19 -21.51 53.69
N SER A 424 0.05 -22.29 52.63
CA SER A 424 -0.36 -21.98 51.26
C SER A 424 -1.29 -23.05 50.68
N ALA A 425 -2.06 -22.66 49.67
CA ALA A 425 -2.94 -23.53 48.90
C ALA A 425 -3.00 -23.12 47.43
N THR A 426 -3.26 -24.11 46.58
CA THR A 426 -3.60 -23.86 45.17
C THR A 426 -5.08 -23.53 45.08
N ILE A 427 -5.42 -22.48 44.34
CA ILE A 427 -6.80 -21.98 44.21
C ILE A 427 -7.36 -22.27 42.83
N MET A 428 -6.58 -21.96 41.80
CA MET A 428 -7.03 -22.03 40.42
C MET A 428 -5.86 -22.38 39.51
N THR A 429 -6.10 -23.20 38.50
CA THR A 429 -5.11 -23.57 37.49
C THR A 429 -5.72 -23.51 36.10
N THR A 430 -4.87 -23.28 35.11
CA THR A 430 -5.17 -23.61 33.73
C THR A 430 -3.96 -24.24 33.07
N ASN A 431 -4.20 -25.11 32.09
CA ASN A 431 -3.21 -25.65 31.18
C ASN A 431 -3.53 -25.25 29.72
N GLN A 432 -4.44 -24.31 29.54
CA GLN A 432 -4.89 -23.89 28.22
C GLN A 432 -3.76 -23.19 27.48
N ALA A 433 -3.46 -23.68 26.28
CA ALA A 433 -2.42 -23.13 25.44
C ALA A 433 -2.99 -22.17 24.40
N ASN A 434 -2.23 -21.11 24.09
CA ASN A 434 -2.42 -20.21 22.96
C ASN A 434 -3.79 -19.52 22.88
N ILE A 435 -4.48 -19.36 24.01
CA ILE A 435 -5.74 -18.60 24.08
C ILE A 435 -5.60 -17.60 25.22
N PRO A 436 -5.40 -16.30 24.91
CA PRO A 436 -5.36 -15.26 25.93
C PRO A 436 -6.74 -15.05 26.55
N GLY A 437 -6.78 -14.64 27.81
CA GLY A 437 -8.02 -14.46 28.53
C GLY A 437 -7.85 -14.03 29.98
N THR A 438 -8.99 -13.91 30.67
CA THR A 438 -9.05 -13.61 32.10
C THR A 438 -9.92 -14.64 32.79
N TRP A 439 -9.44 -15.14 33.92
CA TRP A 439 -10.06 -16.14 34.77
C TRP A 439 -10.28 -15.57 36.16
N LEU A 440 -11.46 -15.81 36.71
CA LEU A 440 -11.84 -15.42 38.06
C LEU A 440 -12.13 -16.68 38.87
N ALA A 441 -11.48 -16.82 40.03
CA ALA A 441 -11.89 -17.73 41.08
C ALA A 441 -12.92 -17.02 41.95
N VAL A 442 -14.19 -17.31 41.73
CA VAL A 442 -15.33 -16.72 42.47
C VAL A 442 -15.71 -17.68 43.59
N PHE A 443 -15.60 -17.26 44.85
CA PHE A 443 -15.90 -18.11 45.99
C PHE A 443 -17.38 -17.99 46.35
N GLY A 444 -18.17 -19.04 46.14
CA GLY A 444 -19.63 -18.99 46.29
C GLY A 444 -20.37 -18.43 45.07
N GLY A 445 -21.59 -17.95 45.30
CA GLY A 445 -22.43 -17.31 44.29
C GLY A 445 -23.56 -16.50 44.93
N GLN A 446 -24.54 -16.10 44.13
CA GLN A 446 -25.66 -15.27 44.59
C GLN A 446 -26.41 -15.88 45.79
N SER A 447 -26.49 -17.22 45.87
CA SER A 447 -27.13 -17.95 46.97
C SER A 447 -26.35 -17.94 48.28
N ASP A 448 -25.05 -17.64 48.23
CA ASP A 448 -24.18 -17.58 49.40
C ASP A 448 -24.06 -16.14 49.94
N LEU A 449 -24.58 -15.15 49.21
CA LEU A 449 -24.67 -13.77 49.68
C LEU A 449 -25.85 -13.60 50.65
N GLY A 450 -25.63 -12.84 51.72
CA GLY A 450 -26.67 -12.54 52.69
C GLY A 450 -26.31 -11.39 53.61
N GLN A 451 -27.04 -11.27 54.72
CA GLN A 451 -26.76 -10.27 55.75
C GLN A 451 -26.53 -10.93 57.10
N THR A 452 -25.47 -10.50 57.78
CA THR A 452 -25.14 -10.90 59.15
C THR A 452 -24.73 -9.65 59.92
N ASP A 453 -25.41 -9.38 61.04
CA ASP A 453 -25.15 -8.23 61.92
C ASP A 453 -25.13 -6.88 61.16
N GLY A 454 -26.05 -6.71 60.20
CA GLY A 454 -26.18 -5.49 59.40
C GLY A 454 -25.09 -5.28 58.34
N ARG A 455 -24.23 -6.28 58.11
CA ARG A 455 -23.25 -6.29 57.02
C ARG A 455 -23.67 -7.26 55.93
N ASP A 456 -23.44 -6.88 54.67
CA ASP A 456 -23.55 -7.80 53.55
C ASP A 456 -22.34 -8.75 53.60
N VAL A 457 -22.61 -10.05 53.61
CA VAL A 457 -21.60 -11.10 53.80
C VAL A 457 -21.65 -12.11 52.67
N ASP A 458 -20.49 -12.68 52.39
CA ASP A 458 -20.33 -13.89 51.59
C ASP A 458 -20.16 -15.08 52.54
N GLN A 459 -21.20 -15.91 52.62
CA GLN A 459 -21.21 -17.07 53.49
C GLN A 459 -20.34 -18.22 52.99
N ALA A 460 -19.78 -18.16 51.79
CA ALA A 460 -18.87 -19.16 51.27
C ALA A 460 -17.42 -18.95 51.74
N VAL A 461 -17.06 -17.73 52.15
CA VAL A 461 -15.73 -17.41 52.70
C VAL A 461 -15.80 -17.22 54.21
N LYS A 462 -15.07 -18.04 54.95
CA LYS A 462 -15.21 -18.11 56.41
C LYS A 462 -13.88 -18.11 57.15
N LEU A 463 -13.87 -17.46 58.31
CA LEU A 463 -12.84 -17.54 59.32
C LEU A 463 -13.31 -18.43 60.46
N ALA A 464 -12.65 -19.57 60.65
CA ALA A 464 -12.87 -20.46 61.78
C ALA A 464 -11.88 -20.13 62.91
N ILE A 465 -12.39 -19.90 64.12
CA ILE A 465 -11.59 -19.60 65.31
C ILE A 465 -11.87 -20.67 66.38
N PRO A 466 -10.84 -21.37 66.89
CA PRO A 466 -11.00 -22.32 67.99
C PRO A 466 -11.46 -21.63 69.28
N GLY A 467 -12.30 -22.32 70.07
CA GLY A 467 -12.78 -21.79 71.35
C GLY A 467 -11.65 -21.40 72.30
N GLY A 468 -11.78 -20.24 72.95
CA GLY A 468 -10.83 -19.76 73.96
C GLY A 468 -9.46 -19.28 73.43
N SER A 469 -9.23 -19.31 72.11
CA SER A 469 -7.97 -18.87 71.49
C SER A 469 -7.86 -17.35 71.31
N ALA A 470 -8.99 -16.67 71.12
CA ALA A 470 -9.03 -15.24 70.82
C ALA A 470 -8.93 -14.39 72.10
N GLN A 471 -8.15 -13.32 72.01
CA GLN A 471 -8.06 -12.26 73.02
C GLN A 471 -8.74 -11.00 72.49
N GLN A 472 -8.99 -10.03 73.36
CA GLN A 472 -9.53 -8.73 72.92
C GLN A 472 -8.52 -8.00 72.02
N GLY A 473 -8.99 -7.50 70.89
CA GLY A 473 -8.22 -6.66 69.96
C GLY A 473 -8.49 -6.99 68.50
N ASP A 474 -7.86 -6.24 67.61
CA ASP A 474 -7.95 -6.44 66.17
C ASP A 474 -6.95 -7.50 65.72
N TYR A 475 -7.36 -8.36 64.79
CA TYR A 475 -6.50 -9.39 64.21
C TYR A 475 -6.28 -9.14 62.72
N THR A 476 -5.05 -9.31 62.25
CA THR A 476 -4.71 -9.20 60.83
C THR A 476 -3.73 -10.26 60.38
N ALA A 477 -3.87 -10.65 59.11
CA ALA A 477 -2.96 -11.49 58.35
C ALA A 477 -2.79 -10.89 56.95
N ASP A 478 -1.67 -11.19 56.33
CA ASP A 478 -1.42 -10.86 54.93
C ASP A 478 -1.79 -12.05 54.06
N LEU A 479 -2.49 -11.77 52.96
CA LEU A 479 -2.83 -12.75 51.94
C LEU A 479 -1.99 -12.45 50.69
N THR A 480 -1.06 -13.32 50.39
CA THR A 480 -0.19 -13.20 49.21
C THR A 480 -0.72 -14.10 48.11
N TRP A 481 -1.19 -13.47 47.03
CA TRP A 481 -1.64 -14.16 45.82
C TRP A 481 -0.50 -14.18 44.82
N THR A 482 -0.18 -15.37 44.30
CA THR A 482 0.92 -15.55 43.35
C THR A 482 0.44 -16.37 42.16
N VAL A 483 0.63 -15.83 40.96
CA VAL A 483 0.50 -16.60 39.72
C VAL A 483 1.86 -17.16 39.34
N LEU A 484 1.95 -18.48 39.27
CA LEU A 484 3.14 -19.21 38.86
C LEU A 484 2.98 -19.64 37.42
N ASP A 485 3.89 -19.21 36.56
CA ASP A 485 3.98 -19.69 35.18
C ASP A 485 4.45 -21.15 35.19
N THR A 486 3.56 -22.08 34.84
CA THR A 486 3.92 -23.48 34.66
C THR A 486 4.30 -23.65 33.21
N VAL A 487 5.55 -23.33 32.88
CA VAL A 487 6.11 -23.55 31.54
C VAL A 487 5.81 -25.01 31.18
N GLY A 488 4.94 -25.22 30.19
CA GLY A 488 4.75 -26.55 29.62
C GLY A 488 6.11 -27.01 29.14
N ASN A 489 6.62 -28.11 29.70
CA ASN A 489 7.79 -28.78 29.15
C ASN A 489 7.56 -28.93 27.63
N LYS A 490 8.43 -28.29 26.84
CA LYS A 490 8.44 -28.39 25.39
C LYS A 490 8.60 -29.83 24.93
#